data_AF-A0A8J6HU07-F1
#
_entry.id   AF-A0A8J6HU07-F1
#
_cell.length_a   1.000
_cell.length_b   1.000
_cell.length_c   1.000
_cell.angle_alpha   90.00
_cell.angle_beta   90.00
_cell.angle_gamma   90.00
#
_symmetry.space_group_name_H-M   'P 1'
#
loop_
_entity.id
_entity.type
_entity.pdbx_description
1 polymer ?
#
loop_
_entity_poly.entity_id
_entity_poly.type
_entity_poly.pdbx_seq_one_letter_code
_entity_poly.pdbx_strand_id
1 'polypeptide(L)' 'MKIHMRPDPWPETWQFDPDRFLPEQVEKRHWCAFLPFGHGSRICIGTKMAMTMMKITLCSLLREYEMQIF' A
#
# COMPACT_ATOMS: atom_id res chain seq x y z
N MET A 1 -11.18 10.06 10.34
CA MET A 1 -11.35 8.59 10.29
C MET A 1 -10.04 7.96 9.81
N LYS A 2 -9.22 7.40 10.71
CA LYS A 2 -7.89 6.84 10.39
C LYS A 2 -7.98 5.32 10.10
N ILE A 3 -8.63 4.92 9.02
CA ILE A 3 -8.87 3.49 8.71
C ILE A 3 -7.61 2.65 8.58
N HIS A 4 -6.50 3.25 8.13
CA HIS A 4 -5.20 2.57 7.99
C HIS A 4 -4.41 2.45 9.30
N MET A 5 -4.82 3.17 10.36
CA MET A 5 -4.18 3.15 11.68
C MET A 5 -5.05 2.47 12.73
N ARG A 6 -6.06 1.71 12.28
CA ARG A 6 -6.94 0.96 13.15
C ARG A 6 -6.27 -0.36 13.52
N PRO A 7 -6.09 -0.68 14.81
CA PRO A 7 -5.38 -1.88 15.23
C PRO A 7 -6.13 -3.18 14.91
N ASP A 8 -7.44 -3.14 14.64
CA ASP A 8 -8.22 -4.35 14.35
C ASP A 8 -7.85 -5.00 13.00
N PRO A 9 -7.84 -4.31 11.83
CA PRO A 9 -7.30 -4.87 10.59
C PRO A 9 -5.78 -4.70 10.45
N TRP A 10 -5.14 -3.89 11.29
CA TRP A 10 -3.70 -3.57 11.20
C TRP A 10 -3.02 -3.66 12.57
N PRO A 11 -2.69 -4.87 13.07
CA PRO A 11 -1.85 -5.03 14.25
C PRO A 11 -0.53 -4.27 14.08
N GLU A 12 0.11 -3.77 15.15
CA GLU A 12 1.37 -3.00 15.05
C GLU A 12 1.31 -1.90 13.96
N THR A 13 0.35 -0.98 14.05
CA THR A 13 0.00 -0.01 13.00
C THR A 13 1.16 0.87 12.52
N TRP A 14 2.16 1.08 13.37
CA TRP A 14 3.34 1.91 13.08
C TRP A 14 4.51 1.13 12.47
N GLN A 15 4.42 -0.21 12.46
CA GLN A 15 5.44 -1.05 11.83
C GLN A 15 5.20 -1.12 10.32
N PHE A 16 6.26 -0.85 9.56
CA PHE A 16 6.26 -1.13 8.13
C PHE A 16 6.41 -2.64 7.91
N ASP A 17 5.36 -3.25 7.38
CA ASP A 17 5.25 -4.69 7.18
C ASP A 17 4.58 -4.97 5.83
N PRO A 18 5.37 -5.27 4.77
CA PRO A 18 4.86 -5.60 3.44
C PRO A 18 4.00 -6.87 3.39
N ASP A 19 4.19 -7.81 4.33
CA ASP A 19 3.56 -9.12 4.29
C ASP A 19 2.04 -9.05 4.56
N ARG A 20 1.57 -7.91 5.10
CA ARG A 20 0.13 -7.58 5.22
C ARG A 20 -0.60 -7.49 3.89
N PHE A 21 0.14 -7.51 2.78
CA PHE A 21 -0.39 -7.48 1.42
C PHE A 21 -0.19 -8.80 0.67
N LEU A 22 0.28 -9.86 1.35
CA LEU A 22 0.24 -11.22 0.81
C LEU A 22 -1.22 -11.67 0.58
N PRO A 23 -1.48 -12.52 -0.44
CA PRO A 23 -2.84 -12.94 -0.81
C PRO A 23 -3.69 -13.43 0.38
N GLU A 24 -3.12 -14.27 1.24
CA GLU A 24 -3.81 -14.89 2.37
C GLU A 24 -4.21 -13.87 3.44
N GLN A 25 -3.46 -12.78 3.59
CA GLN A 25 -3.76 -11.69 4.53
C GLN A 25 -4.80 -10.73 3.95
N VAL A 26 -4.73 -10.48 2.63
CA VAL A 26 -5.70 -9.64 1.93
C VAL A 26 -7.09 -10.28 1.94
N GLU A 27 -7.18 -11.60 1.74
CA GLU A 27 -8.45 -12.34 1.77
C GLU A 27 -9.15 -12.28 3.14
N LYS A 28 -8.38 -12.30 4.24
CA LYS A 28 -8.92 -12.22 5.60
C LYS A 28 -9.38 -10.81 5.98
N ARG A 29 -8.83 -9.79 5.33
CA ARG A 29 -9.08 -8.39 5.67
C ARG A 29 -10.34 -7.88 4.98
N HIS A 30 -11.16 -7.12 5.72
CA HIS A 30 -12.30 -6.43 5.11
C HIS A 30 -11.84 -5.48 4.00
N TRP A 31 -12.48 -5.51 2.82
CA TRP A 31 -12.05 -4.73 1.65
C TRP A 31 -11.96 -3.21 1.90
N CYS A 32 -12.86 -2.64 2.70
CA CYS A 32 -12.80 -1.22 3.13
C CYS A 32 -11.66 -0.87 4.10
N ALA A 33 -10.89 -1.85 4.61
CA ALA A 33 -9.80 -1.56 5.53
C ALA A 33 -8.58 -0.92 4.83
N PHE A 34 -8.49 -1.05 3.50
CA PHE A 34 -7.41 -0.46 2.70
C PHE A 34 -7.94 0.31 1.48
N LEU A 35 -8.22 1.61 1.66
CA LEU A 35 -8.69 2.50 0.59
C LEU A 35 -7.72 3.67 0.31
N PRO A 36 -6.47 3.42 -0.13
CA PRO A 36 -5.46 4.48 -0.34
C PRO A 36 -5.84 5.50 -1.42
N PHE A 37 -6.71 5.12 -2.35
CA PHE A 37 -7.17 5.95 -3.47
C PHE A 37 -8.67 6.28 -3.38
N GLY A 38 -9.31 5.98 -2.25
CA GLY A 38 -10.75 6.07 -2.08
C GLY A 38 -11.51 4.90 -2.73
N HIS A 39 -12.83 5.08 -2.88
CA HIS A 39 -13.74 4.12 -3.50
C HIS A 39 -14.97 4.85 -4.09
N GLY A 40 -15.76 4.17 -4.93
CA GLY A 40 -17.00 4.70 -5.50
C GLY A 40 -16.79 5.67 -6.67
N SER A 41 -17.80 6.49 -6.96
CA SER A 41 -17.83 7.40 -8.13
C SER A 41 -16.75 8.50 -8.12
N ARG A 42 -16.11 8.72 -6.97
CA ARG A 42 -15.06 9.72 -6.76
C ARG A 42 -13.70 9.10 -6.41
N ILE A 43 -13.52 7.80 -6.68
CA ILE A 43 -12.21 7.15 -6.57
C ILE A 43 -11.18 7.88 -7.44
N CYS A 44 -9.90 7.88 -7.03
CA CYS A 44 -8.84 8.50 -7.82
C CYS A 44 -8.78 7.89 -9.23
N ILE A 45 -9.00 8.74 -10.25
CA ILE A 45 -8.93 8.34 -11.67
C ILE A 45 -7.52 7.85 -12.05
N GLY A 46 -6.49 8.34 -11.35
CA GLY A 46 -5.09 7.99 -11.58
C GLY A 46 -4.64 6.69 -10.94
N THR A 47 -5.49 5.91 -10.27
CA THR A 47 -5.09 4.72 -9.48
C THR A 47 -4.22 3.75 -10.30
N LYS A 48 -4.65 3.39 -11.51
CA LYS A 48 -3.89 2.45 -12.37
C LYS A 48 -2.54 3.05 -12.79
N MET A 49 -2.53 4.33 -13.17
CA MET A 49 -1.32 5.04 -13.59
C MET A 49 -0.32 5.14 -12.43
N ALA A 50 -0.79 5.52 -11.23
CA ALA A 50 0.04 5.64 -10.04
C ALA A 50 0.70 4.31 -9.67
N MET A 51 -0.04 3.19 -9.71
CA MET A 51 0.51 1.86 -9.41
C MET A 51 1.58 1.44 -10.43
N THR A 52 1.37 1.72 -11.72
CA THR A 52 2.36 1.43 -12.76
C THR A 52 3.61 2.29 -12.60
N MET A 53 3.44 3.61 -12.44
CA MET A 53 4.56 4.54 -12.25
C MET A 53 5.36 4.20 -11.00
N MET A 54 4.70 3.92 -9.87
CA MET A 54 5.37 3.55 -8.62
C MET A 54 6.26 2.32 -8.80
N LYS A 55 5.77 1.28 -9.48
CA LYS A 55 6.55 0.07 -9.77
C LYS A 55 7.73 0.36 -10.68
N ILE A 56 7.53 1.12 -11.76
CA ILE A 56 8.61 1.49 -12.68
C ILE A 56 9.69 2.27 -11.94
N THR A 57 9.31 3.32 -11.22
CA THR A 57 10.24 4.16 -10.46
C THR A 57 11.01 3.34 -9.42
N LEU A 58 10.33 2.52 -8.63
CA LEU A 58 10.99 1.69 -7.61
C LEU A 58 11.95 0.68 -8.25
N CYS A 59 11.54 0.00 -9.32
CA CYS A 59 12.41 -0.95 -10.03
C CYS A 59 13.64 -0.26 -10.66
N SER A 60 13.48 0.94 -11.21
CA SER A 60 14.59 1.73 -11.76
C SER A 60 15.57 2.13 -10.67
N LEU A 61 15.07 2.67 -9.55
CA LEU A 61 15.91 3.07 -8.42
C LEU A 61 16.70 1.89 -7.84
N LEU A 62 16.03 0.76 -7.58
CA LEU A 62 16.66 -0.43 -7.02
C LEU A 62 17.65 -1.11 -7.97
N ARG A 63 17.52 -0.89 -9.28
CA ARG A 63 18.45 -1.46 -10.28
C ARG A 63 19.73 -0.64 -10.41
N GLU A 64 19.63 0.67 -10.31
CA GLU A 64 20.72 1.59 -10.62
C GLU A 64 21.46 2.10 -9.37
N TYR A 65 20.81 2.05 -8.20
CA TYR A 65 21.34 2.64 -6.97
C TYR A 65 21.27 1.66 -5.79
N GLU A 66 22.31 1.69 -4.96
CA GLU A 66 22.28 1.10 -3.62
C GLU A 66 21.88 2.17 -2.61
N MET A 67 20.80 1.93 -1.87
CA MET A 67 20.30 2.86 -0.86
C MET A 67 20.91 2.55 0.50
N GLN A 68 21.49 3.55 1.15
CA GLN A 68 22.06 3.45 2.49
C GLN A 68 21.51 4.58 3.37
N ILE A 69 21.26 4.26 4.63
CA ILE A 69 20.91 5.22 5.68
C ILE A 69 22.24 5.53 6.37
N PHE A 70 22.72 6.77 6.23
CA PHE A 70 23.97 7.23 6.83
C PHE A 70 23.93 7.18 8.36
#